data_AF-A0A0K2T3A9-F1
#
_entry.id   AF-A0A0K2T3A9-F1
#
_cell.length_a   1.000
_cell.length_b   1.000
_cell.length_c   1.000
_cell.angle_alpha   90.00
_cell.angle_beta   90.00
_cell.angle_gamma   90.00
#
_symmetry.space_group_name_H-M   'P 1'
#
loop_
_entity.id
_entity.type
_entity.pdbx_description
1 polymer ?
#
loop_
_entity_poly.entity_id
_entity_poly.type
_entity_poly.pdbx_seq_one_letter_code
_entity_poly.pdbx_strand_id
1 'polypeptide(L)'
;MMIGVLLLLCLSLSVSSEIIKVGDIITKGHGVKGTISIYNSSTIVVDNFEYDGGAPDAFFMVGDSEKPGEGGTILPYPFEGKFYEYNDPDTPIIEGVHTGSKIVLTLPSDNDVSDYKWFSVWCRAYNINFGDVYFPESLEVAEGESEPEAEIPSPIAPISNDISGHKDHEYHHGDHSEAESHAEDEPLPGSASFICPSVISLSITSLIFL
;
A
#
# COMPACT_ATOMS: atom_id res chain seq x y z
N MET A 1 -1.49 40.48 47.15
CA MET A 1 -1.07 39.06 47.22
C MET A 1 -2.00 38.24 46.35
N MET A 2 -1.79 38.20 45.03
CA MET A 2 -2.50 37.29 44.11
C MET A 2 -1.51 36.89 43.01
N ILE A 3 -0.48 36.15 43.43
CA ILE A 3 0.34 35.34 42.51
C ILE A 3 -0.48 34.06 42.33
N GLY A 4 -1.57 34.18 41.58
CA GLY A 4 -2.47 33.09 41.24
C GLY A 4 -1.85 32.31 40.10
N VAL A 5 -1.02 31.34 40.46
CA VAL A 5 -0.98 29.99 39.89
C VAL A 5 -1.52 29.91 38.45
N LEU A 6 -0.75 30.41 37.47
CA LEU A 6 -0.90 29.98 36.08
C LEU A 6 -0.06 28.72 35.91
N LEU A 7 -0.51 27.65 36.55
CA LEU A 7 -0.05 26.30 36.29
C LEU A 7 -0.57 25.97 34.88
N LEU A 8 0.28 26.26 33.90
CA LEU A 8 0.08 25.89 32.51
C LEU A 8 0.05 24.36 32.49
N LEU A 9 -1.16 23.81 32.62
CA LEU A 9 -1.46 22.41 32.42
C LEU A 9 -1.25 22.14 30.93
N CYS A 10 0.01 21.95 30.55
CA CYS A 10 0.36 21.26 29.32
C CYS A 10 -0.15 19.83 29.53
N LEU A 11 -1.42 19.58 29.20
CA LEU A 11 -1.87 18.23 28.92
C LEU A 11 -1.05 17.79 27.72
N SER A 12 0.07 17.13 27.99
CA SER A 12 0.70 16.28 26.99
C SER A 12 -0.34 15.25 26.62
N LEU A 13 -1.00 15.44 25.47
CA LEU A 13 -1.76 14.42 24.80
C LEU A 13 -0.77 13.30 24.49
N SER A 14 -0.65 12.35 25.41
CA SER A 14 0.10 11.13 25.17
C SER A 14 -0.76 10.30 24.24
N VAL A 15 -0.57 10.47 22.93
CA VAL A 15 -1.09 9.54 21.94
C VAL A 15 -0.42 8.20 22.22
N SER A 16 -1.14 7.30 22.88
CA SER A 16 -0.68 5.93 23.11
C SER A 16 -0.96 5.13 21.84
N SER A 17 -0.03 5.11 20.89
CA SER A 17 -0.10 4.14 19.80
C SER A 17 0.12 2.74 20.39
N GLU A 18 -0.96 1.97 20.48
CA GLU A 18 -0.89 0.56 20.86
C GLU A 18 -0.44 -0.26 19.64
N ILE A 19 0.65 -1.01 19.79
CA ILE A 19 1.12 -1.93 18.76
C ILE A 19 0.27 -3.20 18.83
N ILE A 20 -0.45 -3.50 17.75
CA ILE A 20 -1.31 -4.67 17.66
C ILE A 20 -0.53 -5.81 17.01
N LYS A 21 -0.28 -6.90 17.76
CA LYS A 21 0.34 -8.10 17.19
C LYS A 21 -0.68 -8.81 16.28
N VAL A 22 -0.31 -9.03 15.02
CA VAL A 22 -1.12 -9.75 14.03
C VAL A 22 -0.83 -11.24 14.10
N GLY A 23 0.44 -11.63 14.01
CA GLY A 23 0.80 -13.05 13.91
C GLY A 23 2.25 -13.27 13.53
N ASP A 24 2.65 -14.54 13.48
CA ASP A 24 4.00 -14.94 13.09
C ASP A 24 4.00 -15.42 11.63
N ILE A 25 5.05 -15.06 10.87
CA ILE A 25 5.19 -15.43 9.47
C ILE A 25 5.25 -16.94 9.32
N ILE A 26 4.38 -17.49 8.47
CA ILE A 26 4.41 -18.89 8.07
C ILE A 26 5.55 -19.07 7.06
N THR A 27 6.64 -19.69 7.49
CA THR A 27 7.82 -19.94 6.65
C THR A 27 7.51 -20.88 5.48
N LYS A 28 7.90 -20.49 4.27
CA LYS A 28 7.79 -21.30 3.04
C LYS A 28 9.13 -21.48 2.32
N GLY A 29 10.02 -20.50 2.40
CA GLY A 29 11.33 -20.54 1.75
C GLY A 29 12.32 -19.58 2.38
N HIS A 30 13.60 -19.75 2.06
CA HIS A 30 14.69 -18.83 2.42
C HIS A 30 14.80 -18.47 3.91
N GLY A 31 14.34 -19.37 4.79
CA GLY A 31 14.36 -19.15 6.23
C GLY A 31 13.53 -17.95 6.71
N VAL A 32 12.57 -17.47 5.90
CA VAL A 32 11.75 -16.31 6.24
C VAL A 32 10.95 -16.55 7.51
N LYS A 33 11.20 -15.75 8.54
CA LYS A 33 10.47 -15.72 9.82
C LYS A 33 10.33 -14.29 10.31
N GLY A 34 9.44 -14.09 11.27
CA GLY A 34 9.26 -12.83 11.97
C GLY A 34 7.87 -12.76 12.59
N THR A 35 7.66 -11.79 13.47
CA THR A 35 6.36 -11.46 14.03
C THR A 35 5.87 -10.15 13.42
N ILE A 36 4.69 -10.18 12.81
CA ILE A 36 4.01 -9.01 12.26
C ILE A 36 3.18 -8.33 13.33
N SER A 37 3.39 -7.03 13.47
CA SER A 37 2.56 -6.15 14.28
C SER A 37 2.24 -4.86 13.52
N ILE A 38 1.14 -4.20 13.89
CA ILE A 38 0.70 -2.93 13.31
C ILE A 38 0.95 -1.85 14.33
N TYR A 39 1.72 -0.83 13.96
CA TYR A 39 2.02 0.31 14.84
C TYR A 39 0.96 1.42 14.73
N ASN A 40 0.48 1.66 13.52
CA ASN A 40 -0.64 2.55 13.18
C ASN A 40 -1.22 2.13 11.82
N SER A 41 -2.19 2.87 11.28
CA SER A 41 -2.90 2.51 10.06
C SER A 41 -2.00 2.39 8.82
N SER A 42 -0.81 2.99 8.81
CA SER A 42 0.10 3.01 7.66
C SER A 42 1.48 2.41 7.96
N THR A 43 1.68 1.76 9.11
CA THR A 43 2.99 1.25 9.55
C THR A 43 2.91 -0.19 10.03
N ILE A 44 3.63 -1.07 9.34
CA ILE A 44 3.84 -2.47 9.71
C ILE A 44 5.22 -2.61 10.35
N VAL A 45 5.30 -3.37 11.44
CA VAL A 45 6.54 -3.74 12.12
C VAL A 45 6.74 -5.24 12.00
N VAL A 46 7.93 -5.66 11.56
CA VAL A 46 8.38 -7.05 11.56
C VAL A 46 9.49 -7.18 12.60
N ASP A 47 9.17 -7.80 13.74
CA ASP A 47 10.14 -8.09 14.79
C ASP A 47 10.76 -9.49 14.59
N ASN A 48 12.02 -9.64 14.98
CA ASN A 48 12.80 -10.88 14.84
C ASN A 48 12.78 -11.45 13.41
N PHE A 49 12.95 -10.58 12.42
CA PHE A 49 12.98 -10.96 11.01
C PHE A 49 14.23 -11.81 10.71
N GLU A 50 14.01 -12.99 10.13
CA GLU A 50 15.05 -13.87 9.60
C GLU A 50 14.87 -14.02 8.10
N TYR A 51 15.97 -14.03 7.35
CA TYR A 51 16.02 -14.29 5.92
C TYR A 51 17.46 -14.63 5.52
N ASP A 52 17.66 -15.65 4.68
CA ASP A 52 19.00 -16.14 4.31
C ASP A 52 19.72 -15.30 3.25
N GLY A 53 19.06 -14.28 2.66
CA GLY A 53 19.66 -13.41 1.65
C GLY A 53 19.85 -14.06 0.28
N GLY A 54 19.39 -15.29 0.09
CA GLY A 54 19.72 -16.12 -1.07
C GLY A 54 18.85 -15.90 -2.30
N ALA A 55 17.77 -15.12 -2.21
CA ALA A 55 16.89 -14.89 -3.34
C ALA A 55 17.33 -13.68 -4.19
N PRO A 56 17.20 -13.75 -5.52
CA PRO A 56 17.70 -12.72 -6.41
C PRO A 56 16.85 -11.44 -6.46
N ASP A 57 15.57 -11.51 -6.06
CA ASP A 57 14.59 -10.44 -6.32
C ASP A 57 13.44 -10.48 -5.31
N ALA A 58 13.77 -10.40 -4.01
CA ALA A 58 12.82 -10.53 -2.90
C ALA A 58 12.41 -9.18 -2.31
N PHE A 59 11.12 -9.04 -2.01
CA PHE A 59 10.50 -7.82 -1.48
C PHE A 59 9.57 -8.13 -0.30
N PHE A 60 9.34 -7.12 0.53
CA PHE A 60 8.17 -7.10 1.40
C PHE A 60 6.97 -6.62 0.59
N MET A 61 5.85 -7.33 0.68
CA MET A 61 4.64 -7.01 -0.06
C MET A 61 3.39 -7.15 0.80
N VAL A 62 2.37 -6.38 0.47
CA VAL A 62 1.00 -6.54 0.96
C VAL A 62 0.03 -6.65 -0.21
N GLY A 63 -1.16 -7.19 0.01
CA GLY A 63 -2.18 -7.21 -1.04
C GLY A 63 -3.58 -7.55 -0.53
N ASP A 64 -4.56 -7.25 -1.36
CA ASP A 64 -6.01 -7.34 -1.10
C ASP A 64 -6.67 -8.60 -1.71
N SER A 65 -5.90 -9.33 -2.53
CA SER A 65 -6.29 -10.61 -3.11
C SER A 65 -6.44 -11.71 -2.04
N GLU A 66 -7.05 -12.83 -2.42
CA GLU A 66 -7.21 -13.99 -1.51
C GLU A 66 -5.84 -14.59 -1.10
N LYS A 67 -4.80 -14.46 -1.93
CA LYS A 67 -3.48 -15.07 -1.70
C LYS A 67 -2.35 -14.19 -2.24
N PRO A 68 -1.15 -14.24 -1.60
CA PRO A 68 0.05 -13.58 -2.12
C PRO A 68 0.33 -13.91 -3.58
N GLY A 69 0.63 -12.87 -4.36
CA GLY A 69 0.87 -12.95 -5.80
C GLY A 69 1.38 -11.64 -6.39
N GLU A 70 1.55 -11.63 -7.72
CA GLU A 70 2.15 -10.50 -8.48
C GLU A 70 1.36 -9.19 -8.38
N GLY A 71 0.08 -9.23 -8.02
CA GLY A 71 -0.78 -8.05 -7.89
C GLY A 71 -0.64 -7.29 -6.57
N GLY A 72 0.30 -7.66 -5.69
CA GLY A 72 0.51 -6.96 -4.43
C GLY A 72 1.26 -5.63 -4.57
N THR A 73 1.20 -4.83 -3.52
CA THR A 73 1.94 -3.59 -3.34
C THR A 73 3.29 -3.87 -2.70
N ILE A 74 4.37 -3.39 -3.30
CA ILE A 74 5.72 -3.49 -2.73
C ILE A 74 5.89 -2.44 -1.62
N LEU A 75 6.43 -2.89 -0.49
CA LEU A 75 6.84 -2.05 0.64
C LEU A 75 8.37 -1.95 0.65
N PRO A 76 8.97 -0.87 0.13
CA PRO A 76 10.42 -0.76 -0.02
C PRO A 76 11.13 -0.73 1.33
N TYR A 77 12.27 -1.39 1.40
CA TYR A 77 13.13 -1.37 2.58
C TYR A 77 14.61 -1.33 2.19
N PRO A 78 15.41 -0.39 2.74
CA PRO A 78 14.98 0.74 3.56
C PRO A 78 14.07 1.71 2.77
N PHE A 79 13.13 2.37 3.45
CA PHE A 79 12.22 3.30 2.79
C PHE A 79 12.86 4.68 2.61
N GLU A 80 13.00 5.12 1.36
CA GLU A 80 13.61 6.41 0.99
C GLU A 80 12.57 7.44 0.51
N GLY A 81 11.28 7.24 0.80
CA GLY A 81 10.21 8.15 0.40
C GLY A 81 9.70 7.92 -1.02
N LYS A 82 10.11 6.82 -1.68
CA LYS A 82 9.62 6.40 -3.00
C LYS A 82 8.95 5.03 -2.90
N PHE A 83 7.77 4.90 -3.49
CA PHE A 83 7.13 3.61 -3.80
C PHE A 83 7.40 3.23 -5.25
N TYR A 84 7.29 1.95 -5.56
CA TYR A 84 7.68 1.39 -6.84
C TYR A 84 6.56 0.53 -7.42
N GLU A 85 6.42 0.59 -8.73
CA GLU A 85 5.56 -0.32 -9.48
C GLU A 85 6.14 -1.73 -9.46
N TYR A 86 5.29 -2.76 -9.55
CA TYR A 86 5.73 -4.16 -9.45
C TYR A 86 6.87 -4.53 -10.41
N ASN A 87 6.87 -3.97 -11.63
CA ASN A 87 7.87 -4.27 -12.66
C ASN A 87 9.00 -3.22 -12.74
N ASP A 88 9.09 -2.27 -11.80
CA ASP A 88 10.17 -1.28 -11.79
C ASP A 88 11.51 -2.00 -11.49
N PRO A 89 12.50 -1.93 -12.41
CA PRO A 89 13.79 -2.57 -12.22
C PRO A 89 14.65 -1.91 -11.13
N ASP A 90 14.34 -0.67 -10.73
CA ASP A 90 15.07 0.08 -9.70
C ASP A 90 14.50 -0.16 -8.30
N THR A 91 13.52 -1.07 -8.15
CA THR A 91 12.94 -1.42 -6.85
C THR A 91 14.00 -2.05 -5.93
N PRO A 92 14.20 -1.54 -4.71
CA PRO A 92 15.17 -2.10 -3.77
C PRO A 92 14.71 -3.48 -3.28
N ILE A 93 15.59 -4.47 -3.40
CA ILE A 93 15.38 -5.82 -2.87
C ILE A 93 15.79 -5.88 -1.39
N ILE A 94 15.33 -6.90 -0.67
CA ILE A 94 15.81 -7.20 0.67
C ILE A 94 17.26 -7.68 0.57
N GLU A 95 18.21 -6.85 1.01
CA GLU A 95 19.64 -7.12 0.88
C GLU A 95 20.18 -8.01 2.02
N GLY A 96 20.94 -9.04 1.64
CA GLY A 96 21.77 -9.81 2.57
C GLY A 96 21.02 -10.67 3.59
N VAL A 97 21.78 -11.17 4.57
CA VAL A 97 21.27 -12.08 5.60
C VAL A 97 20.68 -11.27 6.75
N HIS A 98 19.45 -11.61 7.17
CA HIS A 98 18.82 -11.08 8.37
C HIS A 98 18.76 -12.16 9.47
N THR A 99 19.19 -11.80 10.68
CA THR A 99 19.22 -12.69 11.85
C THR A 99 18.59 -12.00 13.06
N GLY A 100 17.26 -11.96 13.09
CA GLY A 100 16.50 -11.31 14.15
C GLY A 100 16.43 -9.79 14.02
N SER A 101 16.46 -9.28 12.78
CA SER A 101 16.35 -7.84 12.52
C SER A 101 14.97 -7.29 12.89
N LYS A 102 14.90 -6.00 13.20
CA LYS A 102 13.63 -5.27 13.29
C LYS A 102 13.43 -4.45 12.02
N ILE A 103 12.34 -4.69 11.32
CA ILE A 103 11.99 -4.01 10.07
C ILE A 103 10.76 -3.14 10.32
N VAL A 104 10.79 -1.90 9.84
CA VAL A 104 9.65 -0.98 9.87
C VAL A 104 9.30 -0.63 8.43
N LEU A 105 8.07 -0.90 8.05
CA LEU A 105 7.58 -0.75 6.69
C LEU A 105 6.46 0.28 6.67
N THR A 106 6.51 1.17 5.68
CA THR A 106 5.55 2.25 5.48
C THR A 106 4.65 1.89 4.31
N LEU A 107 3.34 2.05 4.49
CA LEU A 107 2.35 1.88 3.42
C LEU A 107 2.26 3.16 2.57
N PRO A 108 1.81 3.07 1.31
CA PRO A 108 1.41 4.23 0.52
C PRO A 108 0.40 5.11 1.26
N SER A 109 0.42 6.43 1.01
CA SER A 109 -0.43 7.40 1.72
C SER A 109 -1.93 7.21 1.54
N ASP A 110 -2.33 6.49 0.49
CA ASP A 110 -3.71 6.36 0.06
C ASP A 110 -4.35 5.05 0.55
N ASN A 111 -3.62 4.28 1.37
CA ASN A 111 -4.05 2.98 1.87
C ASN A 111 -3.69 2.77 3.34
N ASP A 112 -4.60 2.10 4.05
CA ASP A 112 -4.40 1.63 5.41
C ASP A 112 -4.15 0.12 5.43
N VAL A 113 -3.59 -0.40 6.54
CA VAL A 113 -3.35 -1.84 6.71
C VAL A 113 -4.65 -2.64 6.57
N SER A 114 -5.79 -2.06 6.96
CA SER A 114 -7.13 -2.67 6.84
C SER A 114 -7.58 -2.91 5.40
N ASP A 115 -6.97 -2.23 4.41
CA ASP A 115 -7.28 -2.46 3.00
C ASP A 115 -6.67 -3.77 2.47
N TYR A 116 -5.73 -4.35 3.21
CA TYR A 116 -4.98 -5.52 2.80
C TYR A 116 -5.40 -6.77 3.55
N LYS A 117 -5.29 -7.92 2.89
CA LYS A 117 -5.60 -9.24 3.46
C LYS A 117 -4.36 -10.00 3.90
N TRP A 118 -3.20 -9.69 3.35
CA TRP A 118 -1.97 -10.42 3.63
C TRP A 118 -0.73 -9.55 3.56
N PHE A 119 0.28 -9.99 4.29
CA PHE A 119 1.68 -9.59 4.19
C PHE A 119 2.49 -10.78 3.67
N SER A 120 3.49 -10.54 2.81
CA SER A 120 4.35 -11.59 2.26
C SER A 120 5.79 -11.10 2.06
N VAL A 121 6.74 -12.02 2.22
CA VAL A 121 8.03 -11.92 1.53
C VAL A 121 7.91 -12.65 0.20
N TRP A 122 8.05 -11.90 -0.89
CA TRP A 122 7.75 -12.37 -2.24
C TRP A 122 8.97 -12.24 -3.15
N CYS A 123 9.26 -13.27 -3.93
CA CYS A 123 10.28 -13.23 -4.96
C CYS A 123 9.65 -13.08 -6.34
N ARG A 124 9.85 -11.91 -6.96
CA ARG A 124 9.31 -11.59 -8.29
C ARG A 124 9.98 -12.43 -9.39
N ALA A 125 11.31 -12.60 -9.35
CA ALA A 125 12.05 -13.37 -10.35
C ALA A 125 11.59 -14.83 -10.52
N TYR A 126 11.05 -15.44 -9.46
CA TYR A 126 10.54 -16.81 -9.50
C TYR A 126 9.03 -16.94 -9.30
N ASN A 127 8.32 -15.83 -9.01
CA ASN A 127 6.90 -15.82 -8.68
C ASN A 127 6.60 -16.82 -7.53
N ILE A 128 7.35 -16.68 -6.43
CA ILE A 128 7.27 -17.56 -5.25
C ILE A 128 7.13 -16.72 -3.98
N ASN A 129 6.21 -17.15 -3.13
CA ASN A 129 6.05 -16.66 -1.77
C ASN A 129 6.98 -17.42 -0.80
N PHE A 130 7.84 -16.71 -0.07
CA PHE A 130 8.76 -17.28 0.92
C PHE A 130 8.22 -17.27 2.34
N GLY A 131 7.19 -16.50 2.62
CA GLY A 131 6.42 -16.57 3.85
C GLY A 131 5.38 -15.48 3.90
N ASP A 132 4.27 -15.76 4.57
CA ASP A 132 3.15 -14.83 4.69
C ASP A 132 2.48 -14.86 6.07
N VAL A 133 1.70 -13.81 6.32
CA VAL A 133 0.71 -13.69 7.39
C VAL A 133 -0.55 -13.10 6.78
N TYR A 134 -1.71 -13.61 7.18
CA TYR A 134 -2.99 -12.99 6.83
C TYR A 134 -3.42 -12.03 7.94
N PHE A 135 -3.89 -10.85 7.53
CA PHE A 135 -4.51 -9.89 8.42
C PHE A 135 -5.93 -10.37 8.79
N PRO A 136 -6.35 -10.19 10.05
CA PRO A 136 -7.72 -10.47 10.45
C PRO A 136 -8.67 -9.45 9.82
N GLU A 137 -9.91 -9.85 9.56
CA GLU A 137 -10.94 -8.97 8.95
C GLU A 137 -11.31 -7.77 9.84
N SER A 138 -11.11 -7.89 11.15
CA SER A 138 -11.35 -6.82 12.13
C SER A 138 -10.03 -6.41 12.78
N LEU A 139 -9.27 -5.56 12.09
CA LEU A 139 -8.16 -4.84 12.70
C LEU A 139 -8.71 -3.57 13.36
N GLU A 140 -8.89 -3.58 14.68
CA GLU A 140 -9.19 -2.36 15.43
C GLU A 140 -7.90 -1.53 15.55
N VAL A 141 -7.43 -0.97 14.44
CA VAL A 141 -6.34 0.01 14.48
C VAL A 141 -6.94 1.25 15.12
N ALA A 142 -6.40 1.66 16.27
CA ALA A 142 -6.78 2.92 16.89
C ALA A 142 -6.38 4.06 15.95
N GLU A 143 -7.30 4.41 15.04
CA GLU A 143 -7.22 5.64 14.27
C GLU A 143 -7.19 6.76 15.30
N GLY A 144 -6.15 7.59 15.23
CA GLY A 144 -6.11 8.80 16.04
C GLY A 144 -7.35 9.61 15.71
N GLU A 145 -8.28 9.67 16.67
CA GLU A 145 -9.54 10.39 16.55
C GLU A 145 -9.22 11.79 16.00
N SER A 146 -9.74 12.08 14.80
CA SER A 146 -9.81 13.45 14.31
C SER A 146 -10.55 14.26 15.37
N GLU A 147 -9.93 15.36 15.80
CA GLU A 147 -10.54 16.27 16.79
C GLU A 147 -11.99 16.56 16.40
N PRO A 148 -12.94 16.61 17.34
CA PRO A 148 -14.28 17.09 17.02
C PRO A 148 -14.13 18.50 16.47
N GLU A 149 -14.47 18.70 15.19
CA GLU A 149 -14.67 20.03 14.65
C GLU A 149 -15.54 20.79 15.64
N ALA A 150 -14.95 21.81 16.28
CA ALA A 150 -15.69 22.65 17.20
C ALA A 150 -16.86 23.25 16.42
N GLU A 151 -18.08 22.82 16.75
CA GLU A 151 -19.32 23.41 16.25
C GLU A 151 -19.26 24.91 16.55
N ILE A 152 -18.96 25.72 15.54
CA ILE A 152 -19.20 27.16 15.61
C ILE A 152 -20.72 27.28 15.60
N PRO A 153 -21.39 27.76 16.67
CA PRO A 153 -22.83 27.92 16.63
C PRO A 153 -23.18 28.93 15.54
N SER A 154 -23.98 28.48 14.57
CA SER A 154 -24.52 29.30 13.50
C SER A 154 -25.15 30.58 14.07
N PRO A 155 -24.94 31.76 13.46
CA PRO A 155 -25.67 32.96 13.83
C PRO A 155 -27.18 32.73 13.70
N ILE A 156 -27.93 33.09 14.75
CA ILE A 156 -29.39 33.13 14.71
C ILE A 156 -29.80 34.15 13.64
N ALA A 157 -30.33 33.67 12.52
CA ALA A 157 -30.99 34.52 11.54
C ALA A 157 -32.29 35.08 12.16
N PRO A 158 -32.65 36.35 11.89
CA PRO A 158 -33.86 36.93 12.43
C PRO A 158 -35.11 36.28 11.81
N ILE A 159 -36.10 36.06 12.69
CA ILE A 159 -37.48 35.73 12.34
C ILE A 159 -38.07 36.81 11.44
N SER A 160 -38.49 36.41 10.24
CA SER A 160 -39.55 37.09 9.50
C SER A 160 -40.62 36.07 9.16
N ASN A 161 -41.73 36.14 9.89
CA ASN A 161 -43.03 35.68 9.42
C ASN A 161 -43.33 36.39 8.10
N ASP A 162 -43.84 35.68 7.10
CA ASP A 162 -45.06 36.09 6.40
C ASP A 162 -45.68 34.95 5.59
N ILE A 163 -47.00 35.04 5.50
CA ILE A 163 -48.01 34.03 5.20
C ILE A 163 -48.47 34.12 3.73
N SER A 164 -48.90 32.96 3.20
CA SER A 164 -49.88 32.77 2.10
C SER A 164 -49.41 32.90 0.64
N GLY A 165 -49.67 31.85 -0.16
CA GLY A 165 -49.91 32.02 -1.61
C GLY A 165 -49.77 30.79 -2.52
N HIS A 166 -50.70 29.84 -2.41
CA HIS A 166 -51.22 28.90 -3.42
C HIS A 166 -50.89 29.15 -4.93
N LYS A 167 -50.38 28.14 -5.65
CA LYS A 167 -51.01 27.42 -6.80
C LYS A 167 -50.01 26.68 -7.72
N ASP A 168 -50.15 25.36 -7.73
CA ASP A 168 -50.27 24.44 -8.86
C ASP A 168 -49.79 24.90 -10.25
N HIS A 169 -48.79 24.21 -10.82
CA HIS A 169 -48.64 24.05 -12.26
C HIS A 169 -48.15 22.63 -12.62
N GLU A 170 -48.99 21.98 -13.42
CA GLU A 170 -48.91 20.64 -14.00
C GLU A 170 -48.24 20.68 -15.39
N TYR A 171 -47.81 19.49 -15.87
CA TYR A 171 -47.27 19.13 -17.21
C TYR A 171 -45.76 19.41 -17.44
N HIS A 172 -44.99 18.55 -18.13
CA HIS A 172 -45.35 17.62 -19.20
C HIS A 172 -44.33 16.46 -19.34
N HIS A 173 -44.85 15.30 -19.74
CA HIS A 173 -44.12 14.15 -20.28
C HIS A 173 -43.24 14.52 -21.48
N GLY A 174 -42.08 13.85 -21.58
CA GLY A 174 -41.24 13.80 -22.77
C GLY A 174 -40.41 12.52 -22.72
N ASP A 175 -41.03 11.43 -23.13
CA ASP A 175 -40.37 10.23 -23.65
C ASP A 175 -39.54 10.61 -24.89
N HIS A 176 -38.45 9.91 -25.20
CA HIS A 176 -37.99 9.61 -26.56
C HIS A 176 -36.58 8.97 -26.59
N SER A 177 -36.60 7.66 -26.91
CA SER A 177 -35.82 6.97 -27.95
C SER A 177 -34.32 6.75 -27.79
N GLU A 178 -34.00 5.47 -27.61
CA GLU A 178 -33.02 4.65 -28.34
C GLU A 178 -32.39 5.27 -29.60
N ALA A 179 -31.07 5.08 -29.75
CA ALA A 179 -30.47 4.64 -31.02
C ALA A 179 -29.04 4.13 -30.81
N GLU A 180 -28.80 2.96 -31.38
CA GLU A 180 -27.54 2.22 -31.43
C GLU A 180 -26.54 2.78 -32.45
N SER A 181 -25.36 2.16 -32.43
CA SER A 181 -24.48 1.84 -33.57
C SER A 181 -23.33 2.82 -33.89
N HIS A 182 -22.10 2.33 -33.76
CA HIS A 182 -21.29 1.91 -34.91
C HIS A 182 -20.01 1.21 -34.43
N ALA A 183 -19.85 -0.02 -34.90
CA ALA A 183 -18.63 -0.80 -34.82
C ALA A 183 -17.75 -0.54 -36.06
N GLU A 184 -16.57 -1.15 -36.03
CA GLU A 184 -15.64 -1.43 -37.14
C GLU A 184 -14.68 -0.28 -37.56
N ASP A 185 -13.43 -0.34 -37.10
CA ASP A 185 -12.29 -0.11 -37.99
C ASP A 185 -11.09 -0.98 -37.54
N GLU A 186 -10.75 -1.94 -38.40
CA GLU A 186 -9.69 -2.96 -38.33
C GLU A 186 -9.06 -3.01 -39.73
N PRO A 187 -7.82 -3.49 -39.92
CA PRO A 187 -6.54 -2.85 -39.62
C PRO A 187 -5.75 -2.54 -40.92
N LEU A 188 -4.64 -1.78 -40.81
CA LEU A 188 -3.66 -1.65 -41.91
C LEU A 188 -2.33 -2.38 -41.60
N PRO A 189 -1.77 -3.16 -42.55
CA PRO A 189 -0.51 -3.87 -42.40
C PRO A 189 0.69 -3.08 -42.98
N GLY A 190 1.87 -3.25 -42.39
CA GLY A 190 3.16 -2.82 -42.96
C GLY A 190 4.30 -2.89 -41.93
N SER A 191 4.96 -4.04 -41.80
CA SER A 191 6.25 -4.36 -42.44
C SER A 191 7.45 -3.54 -41.91
N ALA A 192 8.23 -4.14 -41.01
CA ALA A 192 9.68 -3.97 -40.98
C ALA A 192 10.33 -5.09 -40.15
N SER A 193 10.80 -6.11 -40.85
CA SER A 193 11.66 -7.17 -40.36
C SER A 193 13.06 -6.60 -40.05
N PHE A 194 13.44 -6.57 -38.78
CA PHE A 194 14.83 -6.36 -38.38
C PHE A 194 15.49 -7.71 -38.10
N ILE A 195 16.34 -8.10 -39.04
CA ILE A 195 17.28 -9.22 -38.91
C ILE A 195 18.49 -8.69 -38.13
N CYS A 196 18.66 -9.13 -36.88
CA CYS A 196 19.91 -8.93 -36.14
C CYS A 196 20.80 -10.17 -36.33
N PRO A 197 22.01 -10.04 -36.92
CA PRO A 197 22.93 -11.15 -37.03
C PRO A 197 23.66 -11.40 -35.69
N SER A 198 23.79 -12.68 -35.41
CA SER A 198 24.51 -13.33 -34.33
C SER A 198 25.95 -12.82 -34.16
N VAL A 199 26.29 -12.41 -32.93
CA VAL A 199 27.67 -12.21 -32.49
C VAL A 199 28.26 -13.59 -32.15
N ILE A 200 29.16 -14.03 -33.02
CA ILE A 200 30.01 -15.20 -32.83
C ILE A 200 31.09 -14.81 -31.80
N SER A 201 31.03 -15.41 -30.61
CA SER A 201 32.11 -15.32 -29.62
C SER A 201 33.26 -16.24 -30.05
N LEU A 202 34.38 -15.65 -30.46
CA LEU A 202 35.63 -16.35 -30.71
C LEU A 202 36.30 -16.67 -29.37
N SER A 203 36.34 -17.95 -29.00
CA SER A 203 37.24 -18.44 -27.96
C SER A 203 38.66 -18.53 -28.55
N ILE A 204 39.59 -17.72 -28.02
CA ILE A 204 41.02 -17.90 -28.25
C ILE A 204 41.65 -18.35 -26.93
N THR A 205 41.93 -19.65 -26.90
CA THR A 205 42.86 -20.30 -25.98
C THR A 205 44.25 -19.71 -26.19
N SER A 206 44.91 -19.26 -25.12
CA SER A 206 46.37 -19.14 -25.10
C SER A 206 46.90 -19.65 -23.77
N LEU A 207 47.47 -20.85 -23.88
CA LEU A 207 48.31 -21.56 -22.94
C LEU A 207 49.77 -21.21 -23.32
N ILE A 208 50.54 -20.58 -22.43
CA ILE A 208 52.03 -20.55 -22.38
C ILE A 208 52.35 -20.06 -20.95
N PHE A 209 52.65 -20.94 -20.00
CA PHE A 209 53.99 -21.42 -19.58
C PHE A 209 54.85 -20.36 -18.86
N LEU A 210 55.02 -20.61 -17.55
CA LEU A 210 56.04 -20.14 -16.58
C LEU A 210 56.17 -18.64 -16.31
#